data_AF-A0A3G4W344-F1
#
_entry.id   AF-A0A3G4W344-F1
#
_cell.length_a   1.000
_cell.length_b   1.000
_cell.length_c   1.000
_cell.angle_alpha   90.00
_cell.angle_beta   90.00
_cell.angle_gamma   90.00
#
_symmetry.space_group_name_H-M   'P 1'
#
loop_
_entity.id
_entity.type
_entity.pdbx_description
1 polymer ?
#
loop_
_entity_poly.entity_id
_entity_poly.type
_entity_poly.pdbx_seq_one_letter_code
_entity_poly.pdbx_strand_id
1 'polypeptide(L)'
;MTPFRHAEVLTELDSVIAGAPADATGALWRLTGSPRGLDSNLIRLPPGGRIAQHAEPALDVLLVVVEGTGRLDGEAGPHPLRPLAVAWLPKGSRRSLTAGPDGLAYLTVHARRPGLGIAPAPAGGGGGESACLLHRVCPDCGRLAAEPGARYCARCGSPLPEGGA
;
A
#
# COMPACT_ATOMS: atom_id res chain seq x y z
N MET A 1 -10.57 -17.25 20.59
CA MET A 1 -10.58 -15.82 20.98
C MET A 1 -10.20 -15.00 19.76
N THR A 2 -11.05 -14.07 19.34
CA THR A 2 -10.86 -13.28 18.10
C THR A 2 -10.48 -11.85 18.50
N PRO A 3 -9.19 -11.48 18.63
CA PRO A 3 -8.83 -10.08 18.84
C PRO A 3 -8.76 -9.43 17.45
N PHE A 4 -9.27 -8.24 17.16
CA PHE A 4 -9.56 -7.06 17.97
C PHE A 4 -10.90 -6.44 17.53
N ARG A 5 -11.73 -5.91 18.45
CA ARG A 5 -13.06 -5.33 18.16
C ARG A 5 -13.37 -3.99 18.83
N HIS A 6 -12.36 -3.25 19.30
CA HIS A 6 -12.59 -1.95 19.93
C HIS A 6 -11.68 -0.89 19.30
N ALA A 7 -12.23 0.31 19.13
CA ALA A 7 -11.44 1.48 18.76
C ALA A 7 -10.54 1.86 19.93
N GLU A 8 -9.29 2.23 19.64
CA GLU A 8 -8.28 2.54 20.63
C GLU A 8 -7.46 3.74 20.17
N VAL A 9 -7.07 4.59 21.13
CA VAL A 9 -6.04 5.61 20.93
C VAL A 9 -4.69 4.91 21.01
N LEU A 10 -4.04 4.73 19.85
CA LEU A 10 -2.81 3.93 19.78
C LEU A 10 -1.58 4.69 20.30
N THR A 11 -1.54 6.00 20.09
CA THR A 11 -0.43 6.87 20.50
C THR A 11 -0.80 8.35 20.32
N GLU A 12 -0.10 9.23 21.03
CA GLU A 12 -0.08 10.69 20.81
C GLU A 12 1.24 11.04 20.10
N LEU A 13 1.16 11.56 18.87
CA LEU A 13 2.33 11.72 18.01
C LEU A 13 3.32 12.76 18.55
N ASP A 14 2.83 13.84 19.14
CA ASP A 14 3.64 14.89 19.78
C ASP A 14 4.49 14.31 20.93
N SER A 15 3.90 13.44 21.74
CA SER A 15 4.55 12.77 22.87
C SER A 15 5.65 11.82 22.40
N VAL A 16 5.39 11.07 21.31
CA VAL A 16 6.42 10.22 20.68
C VAL A 16 7.59 11.05 20.18
N ILE A 17 7.33 12.18 19.54
CA ILE A 17 8.38 13.04 18.98
C ILE A 17 9.17 13.71 20.11
N ALA A 18 8.50 14.26 21.12
CA ALA A 18 9.13 14.89 22.28
C ALA A 18 9.97 13.91 23.12
N GLY A 19 9.55 12.65 23.22
CA GLY A 19 10.28 11.61 23.95
C GLY A 19 11.46 10.99 23.21
N ALA A 20 11.59 11.21 21.90
CA ALA A 20 12.66 10.63 21.09
C ALA A 20 13.96 11.47 21.19
N PRO A 21 15.15 10.84 21.26
CA PRO A 21 16.43 11.55 21.21
C PRO A 21 16.51 12.53 20.04
N ALA A 22 17.12 13.71 20.24
CA ALA A 22 17.15 14.76 19.23
C ALA A 22 17.81 14.32 17.90
N ASP A 23 18.76 13.39 17.97
CA ASP A 23 19.49 12.82 16.84
C ASP A 23 18.83 11.55 16.26
N ALA A 24 17.68 11.11 16.81
CA ALA A 24 16.97 9.94 16.30
C ALA A 24 16.56 10.15 14.83
N THR A 25 16.74 9.12 14.00
CA THR A 25 16.36 9.12 12.60
C THR A 25 15.59 7.85 12.22
N GLY A 26 14.75 7.95 11.20
CA GLY A 26 13.90 6.84 10.76
C GLY A 26 12.58 6.76 11.54
N ALA A 27 12.01 5.57 11.62
CA ALA A 27 10.69 5.39 12.21
C ALA A 27 10.74 5.41 13.75
N LEU A 28 10.11 6.43 14.33
CA LEU A 28 9.95 6.62 15.77
C LEU A 28 8.81 5.77 16.34
N TRP A 29 7.76 5.55 15.54
CA TRP A 29 6.62 4.72 15.90
C TRP A 29 6.09 3.97 14.68
N ARG A 30 5.48 2.81 14.92
CA ARG A 30 4.86 1.97 13.89
C ARG A 30 3.53 1.42 14.39
N LEU A 31 2.54 1.36 13.50
CA LEU A 31 1.32 0.61 13.75
C LEU A 31 1.66 -0.89 13.82
N THR A 32 1.38 -1.49 14.98
CA THR A 32 1.61 -2.91 15.25
C THR A 32 0.29 -3.61 15.62
N GLY A 33 0.33 -4.92 15.85
CA GLY A 33 -0.87 -5.73 16.10
C GLY A 33 -1.44 -6.40 14.84
N SER A 34 -2.19 -7.49 15.04
CA SER A 34 -2.79 -8.31 13.97
C SER A 34 -4.13 -8.89 14.45
N PRO A 35 -5.17 -8.98 13.61
CA PRO A 35 -5.21 -8.60 12.19
C PRO A 35 -5.34 -7.08 11.99
N ARG A 36 -4.66 -6.52 10.98
CA ARG A 36 -4.78 -5.11 10.59
C ARG A 36 -4.81 -4.95 9.06
N GLY A 37 -5.59 -4.00 8.56
CA GLY A 37 -5.71 -3.68 7.13
C GLY A 37 -4.79 -2.54 6.67
N LEU A 38 -4.17 -1.83 7.60
CA LEU A 38 -3.30 -0.69 7.35
C LEU A 38 -1.93 -0.92 7.96
N ASP A 39 -0.94 -0.25 7.38
CA ASP A 39 0.35 0.00 8.00
C ASP A 39 0.53 1.51 8.13
N SER A 40 1.18 1.93 9.21
CA SER A 40 1.47 3.32 9.47
C SER A 40 2.79 3.47 10.21
N ASN A 41 3.54 4.53 9.90
CA ASN A 41 4.82 4.83 10.53
C ASN A 41 4.92 6.33 10.77
N LEU A 42 5.36 6.73 11.97
CA LEU A 42 5.84 8.08 12.23
C LEU A 42 7.34 8.09 11.98
N ILE A 43 7.80 8.85 11.00
CA ILE A 43 9.18 8.90 10.56
C ILE A 43 9.77 10.28 10.83
N ARG A 44 11.00 10.31 11.35
CA ARG A 44 11.81 11.52 11.50
C ARG A 44 12.98 11.49 10.51
N LEU A 45 13.13 12.59 9.78
CA LEU A 45 14.34 12.93 9.04
C LEU A 45 15.09 14.02 9.82
N PRO A 46 16.42 13.90 9.96
CA PRO A 46 17.22 14.94 10.58
C PRO A 46 17.22 16.21 9.70
N PRO A 47 17.72 17.34 10.21
CA PRO A 47 18.02 18.52 9.40
C PRO A 47 18.69 18.20 8.07
N GLY A 48 18.09 18.65 6.95
CA GLY A 48 18.58 18.36 5.59
C GLY A 48 18.54 16.90 5.15
N GLY A 49 18.03 15.99 6.00
CA GLY A 49 17.89 14.57 5.72
C GLY A 49 17.04 14.32 4.46
N ARG A 50 17.44 13.33 3.67
CA ARG A 50 16.84 13.08 2.36
C ARG A 50 16.40 11.63 2.19
N ILE A 51 15.21 11.47 1.62
CA ILE A 51 14.79 10.22 0.98
C ILE A 51 14.99 10.40 -0.51
N ALA A 52 15.87 9.57 -1.07
CA ALA A 52 16.17 9.58 -2.49
C ALA A 52 14.92 9.31 -3.34
N GLN A 53 14.99 9.66 -4.62
CA GLN A 53 13.86 9.45 -5.51
C GLN A 53 13.51 7.96 -5.57
N HIS A 54 12.25 7.66 -5.30
CA HIS A 54 11.71 6.31 -5.27
C HIS A 54 10.29 6.33 -5.84
N ALA A 55 9.81 5.17 -6.31
CA ALA A 55 8.43 4.92 -6.66
C ALA A 55 7.98 3.62 -5.97
N GLU A 56 6.91 3.69 -5.18
CA GLU A 56 6.32 2.50 -4.55
C GLU A 56 5.40 1.83 -5.58
N PRO A 57 5.71 0.62 -6.08
CA PRO A 57 4.97 0.03 -7.20
C PRO A 57 3.58 -0.49 -6.83
N ALA A 58 3.33 -0.81 -5.55
CA ALA A 58 2.16 -1.59 -5.16
C ALA A 58 1.12 -0.81 -4.35
N LEU A 59 1.53 0.26 -3.67
CA LEU A 59 0.71 0.90 -2.64
C LEU A 59 0.59 2.40 -2.88
N ASP A 60 -0.64 2.90 -2.71
CA ASP A 60 -0.87 4.32 -2.49
C ASP A 60 -0.46 4.67 -1.06
N VAL A 61 0.10 5.86 -0.87
CA VAL A 61 0.55 6.34 0.45
C VAL A 61 -0.03 7.72 0.70
N LEU A 62 -0.63 7.91 1.89
CA LEU A 62 -0.88 9.23 2.45
C LEU A 62 0.29 9.60 3.35
N LEU A 63 0.86 10.78 3.14
CA LEU A 63 1.85 11.40 4.01
C LEU A 63 1.23 12.61 4.69
N VAL A 64 1.35 12.70 6.01
CA VAL A 64 0.90 13.83 6.82
C VAL A 64 2.09 14.39 7.59
N VAL A 65 2.41 15.66 7.39
CA VAL A 65 3.48 16.30 8.17
C VAL A 65 2.97 16.67 9.55
N VAL A 66 3.71 16.25 10.56
CA VAL A 66 3.38 16.45 11.97
C VAL A 66 4.21 17.60 12.54
N GLU A 67 5.52 17.59 12.29
CA GLU A 67 6.45 18.61 12.80
C GLU A 67 7.55 18.92 11.78
N GLY A 68 8.12 20.11 11.87
CA GLY A 68 9.20 20.57 11.01
C GLY A 68 8.72 20.97 9.62
N THR A 69 9.68 21.15 8.72
CA THR A 69 9.40 21.58 7.34
C THR A 69 10.16 20.71 6.36
N GLY A 70 9.76 20.73 5.10
CA GLY A 70 10.46 19.98 4.07
C GLY A 70 9.98 20.30 2.68
N ARG A 71 10.37 19.45 1.74
CA ARG A 71 9.97 19.55 0.35
C ARG A 71 9.71 18.17 -0.21
N LEU A 72 8.60 18.03 -0.90
CA LEU A 72 8.27 16.88 -1.74
C LEU A 72 8.61 17.26 -3.19
N ASP A 73 9.58 16.57 -3.78
CA ASP A 73 9.91 16.72 -5.19
C ASP A 73 9.23 15.57 -5.96
N GLY A 74 8.26 15.90 -6.81
CA GLY A 74 7.53 14.94 -7.65
C GLY A 74 7.52 15.36 -9.11
N GLU A 75 6.72 14.66 -9.93
CA GLU A 75 6.61 14.94 -11.37
C GLU A 75 6.02 16.32 -11.67
N ALA A 76 5.11 16.81 -10.82
CA ALA A 76 4.57 18.17 -10.89
C ALA A 76 5.57 19.24 -10.39
N GLY A 77 6.78 18.84 -9.97
CA GLY A 77 7.81 19.72 -9.46
C GLY A 77 7.93 19.73 -7.92
N PRO A 78 8.72 20.67 -7.37
CA PRO A 78 8.92 20.82 -5.94
C PRO A 78 7.69 21.41 -5.25
N HIS A 79 7.28 20.82 -4.13
CA HIS A 79 6.19 21.29 -3.29
C HIS A 79 6.66 21.45 -1.84
N PRO A 80 6.57 22.65 -1.23
CA PRO A 80 6.94 22.84 0.16
C PRO A 80 5.97 22.10 1.08
N LEU A 81 6.52 21.52 2.15
CA LEU A 81 5.78 20.82 3.18
C LEU A 81 5.94 21.54 4.51
N ARG A 82 4.83 21.66 5.24
CA ARG A 82 4.71 22.28 6.56
C ARG A 82 3.78 21.45 7.43
N PRO A 83 3.76 21.63 8.77
CA PRO A 83 2.85 20.90 9.63
C PRO A 83 1.39 21.00 9.14
N LEU A 84 0.66 19.89 9.26
CA LEU A 84 -0.70 19.68 8.76
C LEU A 84 -0.84 19.61 7.23
N ALA A 85 0.26 19.63 6.48
CA ALA A 85 0.22 19.30 5.06
C ALA A 85 -0.05 17.81 4.87
N VAL A 86 -0.96 17.49 3.94
CA VAL A 86 -1.27 16.12 3.52
C VAL A 86 -0.87 15.97 2.06
N ALA A 87 -0.09 14.94 1.75
CA ALA A 87 0.27 14.57 0.39
C ALA A 87 -0.26 13.16 0.08
N TRP A 88 -1.00 13.05 -1.03
CA TRP A 88 -1.33 11.76 -1.62
C TRP A 88 -0.24 11.38 -2.63
N LEU A 89 0.33 10.20 -2.44
CA LEU A 89 1.37 9.64 -3.29
C LEU A 89 0.79 8.37 -3.94
N PRO A 90 0.24 8.48 -5.16
CA PRO A 90 -0.26 7.31 -5.87
C PRO A 90 0.83 6.28 -6.10
N LYS A 91 0.47 4.99 -6.14
CA LYS A 91 1.38 3.91 -6.54
C LYS A 91 2.03 4.23 -7.89
N GLY A 92 3.32 3.95 -8.01
CA GLY A 92 4.14 4.23 -9.18
C GLY A 92 4.61 5.68 -9.31
N SER A 93 4.07 6.63 -8.54
CA SER A 93 4.54 8.03 -8.58
C SER A 93 6.01 8.13 -8.15
N ARG A 94 6.81 8.88 -8.91
CA ARG A 94 8.20 9.15 -8.56
C ARG A 94 8.27 10.37 -7.64
N ARG A 95 8.86 10.18 -6.47
CA ARG A 95 9.00 11.25 -5.48
C ARG A 95 10.29 11.14 -4.67
N SER A 96 10.82 12.28 -4.24
CA SER A 96 11.82 12.38 -3.16
C SER A 96 11.35 13.35 -2.07
N LEU A 97 11.84 13.15 -0.85
CA LEU A 97 11.59 14.05 0.28
C LEU A 97 12.91 14.61 0.77
N THR A 98 12.92 15.91 1.08
CA THR A 98 14.06 16.56 1.73
C THR A 98 13.55 17.34 2.94
N ALA A 99 14.14 17.09 4.11
CA ALA A 99 13.82 17.83 5.32
C ALA A 99 14.41 19.25 5.28
N GLY A 100 13.74 20.17 5.95
CA GLY A 100 14.19 21.53 6.18
C GLY A 100 15.29 21.61 7.25
N PRO A 101 15.66 22.84 7.66
CA PRO A 101 16.76 23.07 8.61
C PRO A 101 16.46 22.52 10.02
N ASP A 102 15.20 22.44 10.42
CA ASP A 102 14.79 21.91 11.73
C ASP A 102 14.47 20.40 11.69
N GLY A 103 14.69 19.75 10.54
CA GLY A 103 14.25 18.39 10.29
C GLY A 103 12.77 18.31 9.88
N LEU A 104 12.28 17.07 9.77
CA LEU A 104 10.91 16.78 9.35
C LEU A 104 10.41 15.51 10.04
N ALA A 105 9.26 15.58 10.71
CA ALA A 105 8.53 14.42 11.20
C ALA A 105 7.18 14.29 10.48
N TYR A 106 6.90 13.11 9.94
CA TYR A 106 5.68 12.85 9.18
C TYR A 106 5.15 11.44 9.41
N LEU A 107 3.84 11.32 9.37
CA LEU A 107 3.13 10.04 9.40
C LEU A 107 2.91 9.57 7.96
N THR A 108 3.20 8.30 7.68
CA THR A 108 2.75 7.64 6.45
C THR A 108 1.66 6.64 6.77
N VAL A 109 0.60 6.59 5.97
CA VAL A 109 -0.46 5.58 6.06
C VAL A 109 -0.66 4.95 4.70
N HIS A 110 -0.73 3.62 4.66
CA HIS A 110 -1.04 2.87 3.45
C HIS A 110 -1.74 1.56 3.78
N ALA A 111 -2.35 0.94 2.77
CA ALA A 111 -2.87 -0.42 2.90
C ALA A 111 -1.74 -1.37 3.30
N ARG A 112 -2.05 -2.34 4.17
CA ARG A 112 -1.10 -3.40 4.48
C ARG A 112 -0.89 -4.24 3.23
N ARG A 113 0.37 -4.44 2.84
CA ARG A 113 0.68 -5.31 1.69
C ARG A 113 0.06 -6.69 1.96
N PRO A 114 -0.66 -7.29 1.00
CA PRO A 114 -0.96 -8.71 1.08
C PRO A 114 0.38 -9.42 1.32
N GLY A 115 0.46 -10.33 2.29
CA GLY A 115 1.71 -11.08 2.52
C GLY A 115 2.22 -11.66 1.20
N LEU A 116 3.53 -11.96 1.10
CA LEU A 116 4.09 -12.60 -0.10
C LEU A 116 3.28 -13.87 -0.39
N GLY A 117 2.30 -13.76 -1.29
CA GLY A 117 1.63 -14.89 -1.86
C GLY A 117 2.68 -15.49 -2.77
N ILE A 118 3.10 -16.72 -2.49
CA ILE A 118 3.71 -17.55 -3.51
C ILE A 118 2.58 -17.77 -4.53
N ALA A 119 2.48 -16.88 -5.51
CA ALA A 119 1.69 -17.16 -6.69
C ALA A 119 2.31 -18.44 -7.29
N PRO A 120 1.50 -19.46 -7.63
CA PRO A 120 1.98 -20.53 -8.48
C PRO A 120 2.67 -19.89 -9.68
N ALA A 121 3.85 -20.41 -10.05
CA ALA A 121 4.57 -19.92 -11.22
C ALA A 121 3.58 -19.75 -12.39
N PRO A 122 3.58 -18.62 -13.11
CA PRO A 122 2.77 -18.50 -14.30
C PRO A 122 3.15 -19.68 -15.18
N ALA A 123 2.18 -20.56 -15.44
CA ALA A 123 2.36 -21.65 -16.38
C ALA A 123 2.88 -21.00 -17.67
N GLY A 124 4.07 -21.41 -18.08
CA GLY A 124 4.82 -20.79 -19.17
C GLY A 124 3.89 -20.53 -20.35
N GLY A 125 3.98 -19.30 -20.88
CA GLY A 125 3.27 -18.91 -22.08
C GLY A 125 3.75 -19.76 -23.27
N GLY A 126 3.03 -20.84 -23.54
CA GLY A 126 2.83 -21.34 -24.88
C GLY A 126 1.64 -20.57 -25.46
N GLY A 127 1.93 -19.63 -26.36
CA GLY A 127 0.91 -19.00 -27.18
C GLY A 127 0.23 -20.06 -28.05
N GLY A 128 -1.02 -20.37 -27.73
CA GLY A 128 -1.84 -21.31 -28.50
C GLY A 128 -3.18 -21.55 -27.80
N GLU A 129 -4.25 -21.11 -28.46
CA GLU A 129 -5.63 -21.62 -28.29
C GLU A 129 -6.47 -21.11 -27.10
N SER A 130 -6.55 -19.78 -26.94
CA SER A 130 -7.53 -19.11 -26.04
C SER A 130 -9.00 -19.36 -26.41
N ALA A 131 -9.28 -19.88 -27.60
CA ALA A 131 -10.65 -20.13 -28.07
C ALA A 131 -11.28 -21.36 -27.40
N CYS A 132 -10.49 -22.39 -27.10
CA CYS A 132 -10.98 -23.64 -26.52
C CYS A 132 -11.46 -23.49 -25.07
N LEU A 133 -11.07 -22.41 -24.37
CA LEU A 133 -11.40 -22.19 -22.97
C LEU A 133 -12.56 -21.21 -22.74
N LEU A 134 -13.13 -20.62 -23.80
CA LEU A 134 -14.22 -19.64 -23.68
C LEU A 134 -15.46 -20.22 -22.98
N HIS A 135 -15.77 -21.50 -23.18
CA HIS A 135 -16.88 -22.18 -22.51
C HIS A 135 -16.71 -22.27 -20.99
N ARG A 136 -15.50 -22.00 -20.46
CA ARG A 136 -15.21 -22.01 -19.02
C ARG A 136 -15.14 -20.62 -18.41
N VAL A 137 -15.31 -19.57 -19.21
CA VAL A 137 -15.34 -18.19 -18.74
C VAL A 137 -16.76 -17.85 -18.33
N CYS A 138 -16.93 -17.41 -17.08
CA CYS A 138 -18.22 -16.95 -16.60
C CYS A 138 -18.66 -15.69 -17.36
N PRO A 139 -19.86 -15.68 -17.99
CA PRO A 139 -20.33 -14.54 -18.76
C PRO A 139 -20.58 -13.30 -17.89
N ASP A 140 -20.97 -13.49 -16.63
CA ASP A 140 -21.36 -12.38 -15.76
C ASP A 140 -20.16 -11.68 -15.11
N CYS A 141 -19.10 -12.43 -14.77
CA CYS A 141 -17.98 -11.89 -14.01
C CYS A 141 -16.60 -12.08 -14.65
N GLY A 142 -16.53 -12.70 -15.83
CA GLY A 142 -15.31 -12.90 -16.60
C GLY A 142 -14.31 -13.90 -15.99
N ARG A 143 -14.68 -14.58 -14.90
CA ARG A 143 -13.77 -15.51 -14.21
C ARG A 143 -13.73 -16.85 -14.94
N LEU A 144 -12.52 -17.34 -15.22
CA LEU A 144 -12.28 -18.70 -15.70
C LEU A 144 -12.50 -19.71 -14.57
N ALA A 145 -13.29 -20.75 -14.84
CA ALA A 145 -13.49 -21.86 -13.91
C ALA A 145 -12.21 -22.68 -13.74
N ALA A 146 -11.77 -22.86 -12.49
CA ALA A 146 -10.55 -23.61 -12.18
C ALA A 146 -10.69 -25.10 -12.54
N GLU A 147 -11.86 -25.70 -12.29
CA GLU A 147 -12.10 -27.12 -12.54
C GLU A 147 -12.77 -27.37 -13.89
N PRO A 148 -12.28 -28.33 -14.69
CA PRO A 148 -13.00 -28.83 -15.87
C PRO A 148 -14.35 -29.42 -15.46
N GLY A 149 -15.43 -29.06 -16.17
CA GLY A 149 -16.79 -29.58 -15.88
C GLY A 149 -17.56 -28.84 -14.78
N ALA A 150 -17.02 -27.74 -14.25
CA ALA A 150 -17.78 -26.87 -13.35
C ALA A 150 -19.07 -26.36 -14.03
N ARG A 151 -20.22 -26.56 -13.37
CA ARG A 151 -21.52 -26.10 -13.88
C ARG A 151 -21.87 -24.67 -13.44
N TYR A 152 -21.25 -24.20 -12.35
CA TYR A 152 -21.51 -22.89 -11.74
C TYR A 152 -20.21 -22.17 -11.39
N CYS A 153 -20.22 -20.85 -11.46
CA CYS A 153 -19.09 -20.01 -11.08
C CYS A 153 -18.89 -20.00 -9.55
N ALA A 154 -17.71 -20.42 -9.07
CA ALA A 154 -17.37 -20.40 -7.65
C ALA A 154 -17.27 -18.98 -7.03
N ARG A 155 -17.35 -17.91 -7.84
CA ARG A 155 -17.33 -16.53 -7.37
C ARG A 155 -18.71 -15.92 -7.23
N CYS A 156 -19.52 -15.99 -8.29
CA CYS A 156 -20.81 -15.29 -8.35
C CYS A 156 -22.02 -16.22 -8.36
N GLY A 157 -21.82 -17.54 -8.49
CA GLY A 157 -22.90 -18.52 -8.50
C GLY A 157 -23.61 -18.70 -9.85
N SER A 158 -23.37 -17.84 -10.84
CA SER A 158 -23.99 -17.96 -12.17
C SER A 158 -23.61 -19.25 -12.90
N PRO A 159 -24.51 -19.82 -13.72
CA PRO A 159 -24.21 -21.00 -14.52
C PRO A 159 -23.12 -20.70 -15.56
N LEU A 160 -22.28 -21.71 -15.85
CA LEU A 160 -21.26 -21.63 -16.88
C LEU A 160 -21.79 -22.16 -18.22
N PRO A 161 -21.30 -21.67 -19.37
CA PRO A 161 -21.67 -22.21 -20.68
C PRO A 161 -21.32 -23.69 -20.79
N GLU A 162 -22.22 -24.52 -21.31
CA GLU A 162 -21.92 -25.93 -21.56
C GLU A 162 -20.88 -26.05 -22.68
N GLY A 163 -19.85 -26.89 -22.48
CA GLY A 163 -18.80 -27.12 -23.48
C GLY A 163 -19.39 -27.81 -24.71
N GLY A 164 -19.22 -27.21 -25.89
CA GLY A 164 -19.55 -27.84 -27.17
C GLY A 164 -18.74 -29.13 -27.37
N ALA A 165 -19.40 -30.15 -27.91
CA ALA A 165 -18.85 -31.46 -28.23
C ALA A 165 -17.63 -31.41 -29.16
#